data_AF-A0A2S9PYC2-F1
#
_entry.id   AF-A0A2S9PYC2-F1
#
_cell.length_a   1.000
_cell.length_b   1.000
_cell.length_c   1.000
_cell.angle_alpha   90.00
_cell.angle_beta   90.00
_cell.angle_gamma   90.00
#
_symmetry.space_group_name_H-M   'P 1'
#
loop_
_entity.id
_entity.type
_entity.pdbx_description
1 polymer ?
#
loop_
_entity_poly.entity_id
_entity_poly.type
_entity_poly.pdbx_seq_one_letter_code
_entity_poly.pdbx_strand_id
1 'polypeptide(L)'
;MLGDMVEGVDIFPGQQWLIDSTLYDQLFNTTPALLVDFVRYLLGHFETVTVYAVDGNHGRIGRRGQFGPMDNADRMLYRIVSMLLRDEPRFELKMTDPQGERNWYQVMELGAYSALLIHGDQIRGHSGFPWYGLGKKVNGWGSGGIPEPFKDVFMGHYHQLGRIPLNHRSVWCNGSTESTNTFASETLAAQSEPSQWLLFVDPDAGRVTASYGVDLR
;
A
#
# COMPACT_ATOMS: atom_id res chain seq x y z
N MET A 1 3.79 -2.70 -2.45
CA MET A 1 3.72 -1.85 -1.26
C MET A 1 2.56 -0.88 -1.44
N LEU A 2 1.58 -0.88 -0.53
CA LEU A 2 0.30 -0.19 -0.70
C LEU A 2 0.22 1.12 0.11
N GLY A 3 1.36 1.77 0.37
CA GLY A 3 1.44 3.01 1.16
C GLY A 3 1.48 2.78 2.67
N ASP A 4 1.77 3.85 3.41
CA ASP A 4 1.95 3.91 4.86
C ASP A 4 3.05 2.95 5.35
N MET A 5 4.18 2.96 4.64
CA MET A 5 5.39 2.25 5.09
C MET A 5 6.17 3.06 6.14
N VAL A 6 5.95 4.38 6.16
CA VAL A 6 6.33 5.25 7.27
C VAL A 6 5.08 5.70 8.01
N GLU A 7 5.20 5.85 9.33
CA GLU A 7 4.10 6.29 10.20
C GLU A 7 3.91 7.82 10.14
N GLY A 8 4.95 8.56 9.75
CA GLY A 8 4.93 10.01 9.79
C GLY A 8 5.02 10.54 11.22
N VAL A 9 4.72 11.83 11.39
CA VAL A 9 4.85 12.54 12.68
C VAL A 9 3.73 13.57 12.96
N ASP A 10 2.79 13.74 12.03
CA ASP A 10 1.71 14.74 12.11
C ASP A 10 0.41 14.23 11.47
N ILE A 11 0.06 12.98 11.71
CA ILE A 11 -1.14 12.34 11.15
C ILE A 11 -2.39 12.70 11.95
N PHE A 12 -2.27 12.69 13.27
CA PHE A 12 -3.31 13.13 14.19
C PHE A 12 -2.70 13.84 15.41
N PRO A 13 -3.45 14.75 16.05
CA PRO A 13 -2.98 15.43 17.26
C PRO A 13 -2.55 14.44 18.34
N GLY A 14 -1.32 14.59 18.84
CA GLY A 14 -0.76 13.74 19.89
C GLY A 14 0.02 12.51 19.41
N GLN A 15 0.05 12.22 18.10
CA GLN A 15 0.83 11.11 17.53
C GLN A 15 2.30 11.11 17.97
N GLN A 16 2.90 12.30 18.14
CA GLN A 16 4.31 12.45 18.54
C GLN A 16 4.66 11.80 19.88
N TRP A 17 3.67 11.53 20.74
CA TRP A 17 3.85 10.82 22.01
C TRP A 17 3.69 9.31 21.89
N LEU A 18 3.25 8.82 20.73
CA LEU A 18 2.94 7.41 20.45
C LEU A 18 3.97 6.75 19.53
N ILE A 19 4.74 7.54 18.80
CA ILE A 19 5.80 7.06 17.92
C ILE A 19 7.14 6.99 18.66
N ASP A 20 7.96 6.00 18.30
CA ASP A 20 9.28 5.74 18.86
C ASP A 20 10.43 6.32 18.02
N SER A 21 10.10 6.91 16.86
CA SER A 21 11.08 7.31 15.85
C SER A 21 10.68 8.62 15.18
N THR A 22 11.67 9.47 14.94
CA THR A 22 11.48 10.70 14.15
C THR A 22 11.25 10.34 12.68
N LEU A 23 10.67 11.26 11.89
CA LEU A 23 10.57 11.07 10.45
C LEU A 23 11.95 10.84 9.80
N TYR A 24 13.00 11.47 10.33
CA TYR A 24 14.36 11.27 9.86
C TYR A 24 14.82 9.83 10.06
N ASP A 25 14.58 9.25 11.25
CA ASP A 25 14.94 7.86 11.54
C ASP A 25 14.14 6.87 10.71
N GLN A 26 12.84 7.13 10.53
CA GLN A 26 11.98 6.33 9.65
C GLN A 26 12.50 6.35 8.21
N LEU A 27 12.99 7.49 7.70
CA LEU A 27 13.43 7.64 6.31
C LEU A 27 14.86 7.16 6.03
N PHE A 28 15.77 7.27 6.99
CA PHE A 28 17.21 7.05 6.73
C PHE A 28 17.81 5.88 7.50
N ASN A 29 17.15 5.41 8.56
CA ASN A 29 17.68 4.36 9.44
C ASN A 29 16.83 3.09 9.35
N THR A 30 15.69 3.06 10.03
CA THR A 30 14.97 1.82 10.32
C THR A 30 14.26 1.25 9.09
N THR A 31 13.38 2.02 8.45
CA THR A 31 12.50 1.49 7.40
C THR A 31 13.23 1.10 6.12
N PRO A 32 14.21 1.87 5.60
CA PRO A 32 14.96 1.45 4.41
C PRO A 32 15.74 0.16 4.65
N ALA A 33 16.36 0.01 5.82
CA ALA A 33 17.11 -1.20 6.16
C ALA A 33 16.20 -2.43 6.15
N LEU A 34 15.05 -2.36 6.83
CA LEU A 34 14.08 -3.45 6.87
C LEU A 34 13.55 -3.82 5.47
N LEU A 35 13.22 -2.83 4.64
CA LEU A 35 12.72 -3.10 3.29
C LEU A 35 13.80 -3.69 2.38
N VAL A 36 15.04 -3.19 2.46
CA VAL A 36 16.16 -3.71 1.67
C VAL A 36 16.48 -5.14 2.09
N ASP A 37 16.52 -5.43 3.38
CA ASP A 37 16.79 -6.78 3.90
C ASP A 37 15.68 -7.76 3.51
N PHE A 38 14.41 -7.33 3.58
CA PHE A 38 13.30 -8.14 3.12
C PHE A 38 13.37 -8.43 1.61
N VAL A 39 13.66 -7.43 0.78
CA VAL A 39 13.83 -7.64 -0.67
C VAL A 39 15.00 -8.58 -0.97
N ARG A 40 16.14 -8.42 -0.26
CA ARG A 40 17.28 -9.35 -0.38
C ARG A 40 16.93 -10.77 0.03
N TYR A 41 16.14 -10.93 1.09
CA TYR A 41 15.62 -12.22 1.49
C TYR A 41 14.80 -12.86 0.37
N LEU A 42 13.87 -12.10 -0.25
CA LEU A 42 13.10 -12.59 -1.40
C LEU A 42 14.00 -12.95 -2.60
N LEU A 43 15.01 -12.12 -2.92
CA LEU A 43 15.99 -12.39 -3.99
C LEU A 43 16.88 -13.61 -3.73
N GLY A 44 16.94 -14.10 -2.49
CA GLY A 44 17.54 -15.38 -2.15
C GLY A 44 16.67 -16.60 -2.50
N HIS A 45 15.37 -16.39 -2.73
CA HIS A 45 14.38 -17.44 -2.95
C HIS A 45 13.72 -17.37 -4.34
N PHE A 46 13.76 -16.22 -5.01
CA PHE A 46 13.14 -15.98 -6.30
C PHE A 46 14.17 -15.49 -7.34
N GLU A 47 13.94 -15.81 -8.61
CA GLU A 47 14.82 -15.40 -9.71
C GLU A 47 14.84 -13.89 -9.90
N THR A 48 13.68 -13.25 -9.79
CA THR A 48 13.50 -11.80 -9.87
C THR A 48 12.46 -11.32 -8.86
N VAL A 49 12.58 -10.07 -8.43
CA VAL A 49 11.62 -9.42 -7.52
C VAL A 49 11.25 -8.05 -8.08
N THR A 50 9.99 -7.90 -8.48
CA THR A 50 9.42 -6.61 -8.88
C THR A 50 8.49 -6.09 -7.79
N VAL A 51 8.78 -4.90 -7.27
CA VAL A 51 7.95 -4.22 -6.29
C VAL A 51 7.17 -3.11 -6.98
N TYR A 52 5.85 -3.18 -6.94
CA TYR A 52 4.98 -2.06 -7.30
C TYR A 52 4.62 -1.28 -6.04
N ALA A 53 4.74 0.05 -6.08
CA ALA A 53 4.51 0.92 -4.93
C ALA A 53 3.56 2.08 -5.22
N VAL A 54 2.71 2.40 -4.25
CA VAL A 54 1.90 3.63 -4.17
C VAL A 54 2.11 4.30 -2.83
N ASP A 55 1.98 5.63 -2.76
CA ASP A 55 2.10 6.39 -1.53
C ASP A 55 0.81 6.35 -0.70
N GLY A 56 0.97 6.24 0.62
CA GLY A 56 -0.12 6.34 1.57
C GLY A 56 -0.28 7.75 2.13
N ASN A 57 -1.26 7.91 3.03
CA ASN A 57 -1.55 9.21 3.63
C ASN A 57 -0.71 9.54 4.86
N HIS A 58 -0.02 8.57 5.47
CA HIS A 58 0.92 8.76 6.59
C HIS A 58 2.24 9.35 6.11
N GLY A 59 2.69 8.99 4.90
CA GLY A 59 3.89 9.58 4.32
C GLY A 59 3.74 11.07 3.97
N ARG A 60 2.53 11.63 3.87
CA ARG A 60 2.31 13.01 3.45
C ARG A 60 2.95 14.01 4.41
N ILE A 61 3.76 14.93 3.88
CA ILE A 61 4.27 16.05 4.67
C ILE A 61 3.17 17.09 4.85
N GLY A 62 2.84 17.41 6.10
CA GLY A 62 1.84 18.39 6.46
C GLY A 62 0.39 18.00 6.11
N ARG A 63 -0.51 18.98 6.20
CA ARG A 63 -1.94 18.77 5.95
C ARG A 63 -2.21 18.58 4.47
N ARG A 64 -3.33 17.91 4.15
CA ARG A 64 -3.75 17.65 2.78
C ARG A 64 -3.88 18.98 2.02
N GLY A 65 -3.15 19.11 0.91
CA GLY A 65 -3.14 20.30 0.07
C GLY A 65 -2.16 21.40 0.51
N GLN A 66 -1.39 21.19 1.59
CA GLN A 66 -0.38 22.15 2.02
C GLN A 66 0.88 22.11 1.15
N PHE A 67 1.32 20.91 0.77
CA PHE A 67 2.51 20.67 -0.03
C PHE A 67 2.18 19.87 -1.30
N GLY A 68 3.14 19.80 -2.22
CA GLY A 68 2.97 19.10 -3.48
C GLY A 68 2.86 17.58 -3.29
N PRO A 69 2.33 16.84 -4.26
CA PRO A 69 2.19 15.38 -4.16
C PRO A 69 3.54 14.63 -4.11
N MET A 70 4.64 15.28 -4.51
CA MET A 70 6.00 14.75 -4.36
C MET A 70 6.52 14.81 -2.92
N ASP A 71 5.96 15.70 -2.09
CA ASP A 71 6.34 15.87 -0.68
C ASP A 71 5.66 14.78 0.17
N ASN A 72 6.06 13.53 -0.08
CA ASN A 72 5.58 12.34 0.62
C ASN A 72 6.75 11.41 0.97
N ALA A 73 6.89 11.11 2.24
CA ALA A 73 7.94 10.30 2.83
C ALA A 73 7.92 8.83 2.38
N ASP A 74 6.76 8.23 2.06
CA ASP A 74 6.74 6.89 1.44
C ASP A 74 7.48 6.93 0.10
N ARG A 75 7.25 7.97 -0.72
CA ARG A 75 7.94 8.12 -2.01
C ARG A 75 9.44 8.30 -1.83
N MET A 76 9.84 9.13 -0.87
CA MET A 76 11.25 9.33 -0.52
C MET A 76 11.89 8.01 -0.09
N LEU A 77 11.23 7.25 0.79
CA LEU A 77 11.65 5.92 1.22
C LEU A 77 11.81 4.95 0.04
N TYR A 78 10.81 4.87 -0.84
CA TYR A 78 10.87 4.00 -2.02
C TYR A 78 12.03 4.37 -2.94
N ARG A 79 12.32 5.66 -3.12
CA ARG A 79 13.50 6.13 -3.87
C ARG A 79 14.80 5.76 -3.18
N ILE A 80 14.88 5.86 -1.85
CA ILE A 80 16.05 5.43 -1.07
C ILE A 80 16.29 3.92 -1.26
N VAL A 81 15.25 3.09 -1.12
CA VAL A 81 15.34 1.63 -1.35
C VAL A 81 15.81 1.32 -2.77
N SER A 82 15.26 2.02 -3.78
CA SER A 82 15.70 1.88 -5.18
C SER A 82 17.17 2.25 -5.37
N MET A 83 17.66 3.30 -4.69
CA MET A 83 19.06 3.69 -4.75
C MET A 83 19.97 2.66 -4.08
N LEU A 84 19.57 2.09 -2.95
CA LEU A 84 20.32 1.07 -2.21
C LEU A 84 20.41 -0.28 -2.94
N LEU A 85 19.45 -0.57 -3.81
CA LEU A 85 19.38 -1.80 -4.61
C LEU A 85 19.67 -1.56 -6.10
N ARG A 86 20.17 -0.38 -6.49
CA ARG A 86 20.33 0.02 -7.90
C ARG A 86 21.25 -0.89 -8.72
N ASP A 87 22.19 -1.57 -8.05
CA ASP A 87 23.19 -2.43 -8.66
C ASP A 87 22.78 -3.92 -8.64
N GLU A 88 21.56 -4.25 -8.19
CA GLU A 88 21.00 -5.60 -8.22
C GLU A 88 20.11 -5.79 -9.47
N PRO A 89 20.58 -6.50 -10.50
CA PRO A 89 19.87 -6.61 -11.79
C PRO A 89 18.58 -7.44 -11.73
N ARG A 90 18.36 -8.22 -10.65
CA ARG A 90 17.15 -9.04 -10.46
C ARG A 90 16.03 -8.29 -9.75
N PHE A 91 16.28 -7.05 -9.32
CA PHE A 91 15.32 -6.21 -8.61
C PHE A 91 14.79 -5.09 -9.52
N GLU A 92 13.49 -4.84 -9.44
CA GLU A 92 12.84 -3.70 -10.08
C GLU A 92 11.85 -3.05 -9.12
N LEU A 93 11.93 -1.72 -8.97
CA LEU A 93 10.90 -0.94 -8.29
C LEU A 93 10.08 -0.15 -9.31
N LYS A 94 8.78 -0.43 -9.36
CA LYS A 94 7.81 0.30 -10.18
C LYS A 94 7.01 1.28 -9.33
N MET A 95 7.35 2.55 -9.51
CA MET A 95 6.63 3.69 -8.95
C MET A 95 6.65 4.83 -9.95
N THR A 96 5.50 5.42 -10.19
CA THR A 96 5.36 6.60 -11.06
C THR A 96 5.38 7.86 -10.21
N ASP A 97 6.31 8.77 -10.50
CA ASP A 97 6.37 10.08 -9.86
C ASP A 97 5.23 10.97 -10.39
N PRO A 98 4.59 11.78 -9.54
CA PRO A 98 3.53 12.66 -9.94
C PRO A 98 4.08 13.81 -10.81
N GLN A 99 3.44 14.09 -11.94
CA GLN A 99 3.73 15.26 -12.78
C GLN A 99 2.62 16.30 -12.60
N GLY A 100 2.74 17.11 -11.55
CA GLY A 100 1.75 18.12 -11.17
C GLY A 100 0.66 17.58 -10.24
N GLU A 101 -0.19 16.67 -10.72
CA GLU A 101 -1.26 16.06 -9.91
C GLU A 101 -0.78 14.84 -9.12
N ARG A 102 -1.50 14.46 -8.04
CA ARG A 102 -1.17 13.28 -7.23
C ARG A 102 -1.32 12.01 -8.07
N ASN A 103 -0.26 11.21 -8.12
CA ASN A 103 -0.31 9.88 -8.69
C ASN A 103 -0.66 8.82 -7.62
N TRP A 104 -1.94 8.78 -7.24
CA TRP A 104 -2.44 8.02 -6.08
C TRP A 104 -2.71 6.53 -6.36
N TYR A 105 -2.51 6.07 -7.58
CA TYR A 105 -2.72 4.68 -7.97
C TYR A 105 -1.63 4.21 -8.93
N GLN A 106 -1.60 2.89 -9.14
CA GLN A 106 -0.82 2.26 -10.20
C GLN A 106 -1.59 1.03 -10.69
N VAL A 107 -1.48 0.70 -11.98
CA VAL A 107 -1.96 -0.60 -12.47
C VAL A 107 -0.77 -1.54 -12.62
N MET A 108 -0.81 -2.64 -11.86
CA MET A 108 0.11 -3.76 -11.97
C MET A 108 -0.36 -4.68 -13.09
N GLU A 109 0.58 -5.22 -13.85
CA GLU A 109 0.36 -6.23 -14.87
C GLU A 109 1.31 -7.41 -14.64
N LEU A 110 0.76 -8.63 -14.73
CA LEU A 110 1.47 -9.89 -14.64
C LEU A 110 0.86 -10.87 -15.66
N GLY A 111 1.44 -10.90 -16.86
CA GLY A 111 0.84 -11.61 -18.00
C GLY A 111 -0.53 -11.01 -18.34
N ALA A 112 -1.56 -11.85 -18.44
CA ALA A 112 -2.96 -11.49 -18.63
C ALA A 112 -3.68 -11.07 -17.33
N TYR A 113 -3.01 -11.11 -16.16
CA TYR A 113 -3.56 -10.59 -14.91
C TYR A 113 -3.20 -9.11 -14.76
N SER A 114 -4.17 -8.29 -14.34
CA SER A 114 -3.92 -6.91 -13.98
C SER A 114 -4.68 -6.50 -12.72
N ALA A 115 -4.09 -5.61 -11.93
CA ALA A 115 -4.71 -5.14 -10.72
C ALA A 115 -4.42 -3.66 -10.45
N LEU A 116 -5.46 -2.96 -10.01
CA LEU A 116 -5.37 -1.59 -9.56
C LEU A 116 -4.81 -1.57 -8.13
N LEU A 117 -3.68 -0.91 -7.94
CA LEU A 117 -3.06 -0.69 -6.64
C LEU A 117 -3.43 0.71 -6.16
N ILE A 118 -4.00 0.78 -4.96
CA ILE A 118 -4.30 2.04 -4.27
C ILE A 118 -3.89 1.91 -2.81
N HIS A 119 -3.69 3.04 -2.14
CA HIS A 119 -3.57 3.00 -0.69
C HIS A 119 -4.93 2.74 -0.02
N GLY A 120 -5.97 3.51 -0.40
CA GLY A 120 -7.33 3.35 0.12
C GLY A 120 -7.94 4.63 0.69
N ASP A 121 -7.14 5.68 0.91
CA ASP A 121 -7.57 6.98 1.44
C ASP A 121 -8.55 7.75 0.52
N GLN A 122 -8.78 7.24 -0.69
CA GLN A 122 -9.81 7.73 -1.62
C GLN A 122 -11.22 7.25 -1.26
N ILE A 123 -11.33 6.22 -0.42
CA ILE A 123 -12.58 5.58 -0.04
C ILE A 123 -13.13 6.26 1.22
N ARG A 124 -14.32 6.86 1.09
CA ARG A 124 -15.03 7.44 2.24
C ARG A 124 -15.95 6.39 2.86
N GLY A 125 -15.80 6.19 4.16
CA GLY A 125 -16.73 5.38 4.95
C GLY A 125 -18.12 6.00 5.05
N HIS A 126 -19.12 5.15 5.28
CA HIS A 126 -20.48 5.52 5.60
C HIS A 126 -20.94 4.70 6.81
N SER A 127 -21.48 5.37 7.83
CA SER A 127 -21.92 4.73 9.09
C SER A 127 -20.85 3.86 9.76
N GLY A 128 -19.59 4.31 9.72
CA GLY A 128 -18.46 3.58 10.30
C GLY A 128 -17.83 2.49 9.42
N PHE A 129 -18.41 2.16 8.25
CA PHE A 129 -17.92 1.09 7.38
C PHE A 129 -17.54 1.61 5.97
N PRO A 130 -16.50 1.06 5.32
CA PRO A 130 -16.04 1.53 4.00
C PRO A 130 -16.83 0.95 2.81
N TRP A 131 -17.74 0.01 3.02
CA TRP A 131 -18.36 -0.81 1.96
C TRP A 131 -19.07 -0.02 0.86
N TYR A 132 -19.88 0.97 1.22
CA TYR A 132 -20.60 1.78 0.23
C TYR A 132 -19.65 2.62 -0.63
N GLY A 133 -18.64 3.22 0.00
CA GLY A 133 -17.62 4.01 -0.69
C GLY A 133 -16.80 3.14 -1.63
N LEU A 134 -16.43 1.94 -1.16
CA LEU A 134 -15.65 0.97 -1.92
C LEU A 134 -16.39 0.53 -3.18
N GLY A 135 -17.64 0.05 -3.04
CA GLY A 135 -18.46 -0.39 -4.16
C GLY A 135 -18.67 0.72 -5.21
N LYS A 136 -18.95 1.95 -4.76
CA LYS A 136 -19.10 3.11 -5.66
C LYS A 136 -17.82 3.40 -6.43
N LYS A 137 -16.69 3.49 -5.74
CA LYS A 137 -15.40 3.89 -6.32
C LYS A 137 -14.87 2.83 -7.27
N VAL A 138 -14.81 1.57 -6.85
CA VAL A 138 -14.27 0.47 -7.65
C VAL A 138 -15.08 0.26 -8.93
N ASN A 139 -16.42 0.32 -8.85
CA ASN A 139 -17.24 0.23 -10.07
C ASN A 139 -17.06 1.45 -10.98
N GLY A 140 -16.92 2.66 -10.43
CA GLY A 140 -16.67 3.87 -11.20
C GLY A 140 -15.33 3.83 -11.93
N TRP A 141 -14.27 3.41 -11.24
CA TRP A 141 -12.94 3.22 -11.83
C TRP A 141 -12.98 2.15 -12.92
N GLY A 142 -13.58 1.00 -12.65
CA GLY A 142 -13.67 -0.11 -13.60
C GLY A 142 -14.61 0.15 -14.79
N SER A 143 -15.39 1.24 -14.76
CA SER A 143 -16.26 1.70 -15.86
C SER A 143 -15.62 2.82 -16.70
N GLY A 144 -14.32 3.06 -16.54
CA GLY A 144 -13.57 4.07 -17.30
C GLY A 144 -13.15 5.30 -16.49
N GLY A 145 -13.39 5.32 -15.18
CA GLY A 145 -12.80 6.34 -14.30
C GLY A 145 -11.28 6.21 -14.15
N ILE A 146 -10.74 5.04 -14.49
CA ILE A 146 -9.31 4.81 -14.75
C ILE A 146 -9.22 4.28 -16.19
N PRO A 147 -8.36 4.88 -17.05
CA PRO A 147 -8.24 4.48 -18.45
C PRO A 147 -7.73 3.04 -18.63
N GLU A 148 -6.79 2.60 -17.80
CA GLU A 148 -6.15 1.31 -17.89
C GLU A 148 -7.07 0.18 -17.37
N PRO A 149 -7.14 -0.96 -18.07
CA PRO A 149 -7.96 -2.08 -17.64
C PRO A 149 -7.34 -2.78 -16.42
N PHE A 150 -8.18 -3.07 -15.42
CA PHE A 150 -7.78 -3.86 -14.25
C PHE A 150 -8.84 -4.92 -13.90
N LYS A 151 -8.37 -6.10 -13.49
CA LYS A 151 -9.22 -7.22 -13.05
C LYS A 151 -9.61 -7.08 -11.59
N ASP A 152 -8.64 -6.90 -10.71
CA ASP A 152 -8.86 -6.78 -9.26
C ASP A 152 -8.31 -5.46 -8.71
N VAL A 153 -8.59 -5.19 -7.44
CA VAL A 153 -8.05 -4.03 -6.71
C VAL A 153 -7.28 -4.52 -5.48
N PHE A 154 -6.09 -4.01 -5.25
CA PHE A 154 -5.35 -4.17 -4.00
C PHE A 154 -5.33 -2.85 -3.24
N MET A 155 -5.62 -2.91 -1.94
CA MET A 155 -5.63 -1.73 -1.06
C MET A 155 -5.13 -2.04 0.35
N GLY A 156 -4.65 -1.01 1.04
CA GLY A 156 -4.29 -1.04 2.46
C GLY A 156 -5.23 -0.15 3.27
N HIS A 157 -4.66 0.78 4.06
CA HIS A 157 -5.31 1.86 4.81
C HIS A 157 -6.22 1.42 5.98
N TYR A 158 -7.03 0.37 5.82
CA TYR A 158 -7.98 -0.07 6.84
C TYR A 158 -7.43 -1.12 7.80
N HIS A 159 -6.22 -1.61 7.53
CA HIS A 159 -5.48 -2.59 8.33
C HIS A 159 -6.20 -3.94 8.52
N GLN A 160 -7.34 -4.15 7.85
CA GLN A 160 -8.12 -5.38 7.94
C GLN A 160 -7.85 -6.27 6.73
N LEU A 161 -7.34 -7.47 6.99
CA LEU A 161 -7.20 -8.49 5.96
C LEU A 161 -8.58 -8.94 5.47
N GLY A 162 -8.88 -8.68 4.19
CA GLY A 162 -10.19 -8.98 3.64
C GLY A 162 -10.19 -9.16 2.13
N ARG A 163 -11.05 -10.06 1.66
CA ARG A 163 -11.41 -10.20 0.24
C ARG A 163 -12.88 -9.84 0.08
N ILE A 164 -13.14 -8.77 -0.66
CA ILE A 164 -14.50 -8.24 -0.87
C ILE A 164 -14.87 -8.45 -2.34
N PRO A 165 -15.76 -9.41 -2.66
CA PRO A 165 -16.22 -9.62 -4.02
C PRO A 165 -17.13 -8.46 -4.46
N LEU A 166 -16.84 -7.88 -5.62
CA LEU A 166 -17.62 -6.84 -6.29
C LEU A 166 -17.88 -7.28 -7.74
N ASN A 167 -18.97 -8.01 -7.95
CA ASN A 167 -19.32 -8.62 -9.25
C ASN A 167 -18.17 -9.50 -9.78
N HIS A 168 -17.63 -9.17 -10.95
CA HIS A 168 -16.53 -9.91 -11.60
C HIS A 168 -15.13 -9.50 -11.14
N ARG A 169 -15.03 -8.69 -10.07
CA ARG A 169 -13.78 -8.19 -9.50
C ARG A 169 -13.71 -8.50 -8.01
N SER A 170 -12.50 -8.68 -7.49
CA SER A 170 -12.26 -8.72 -6.04
C SER A 170 -11.49 -7.49 -5.61
N VAL A 171 -11.85 -6.95 -4.44
CA VAL A 171 -11.00 -6.04 -3.69
C VAL A 171 -10.28 -6.83 -2.62
N TRP A 172 -8.96 -6.79 -2.66
CA TRP A 172 -8.05 -7.40 -1.70
C TRP A 172 -7.55 -6.31 -0.78
N CYS A 173 -8.17 -6.20 0.40
CA CYS A 173 -7.68 -5.35 1.48
C CYS A 173 -6.58 -6.13 2.21
N ASN A 174 -5.35 -5.61 2.16
CA ASN A 174 -4.23 -6.15 2.89
C ASN A 174 -4.35 -5.78 4.38
N GLY A 175 -3.87 -6.68 5.24
CA GLY A 175 -3.65 -6.34 6.64
C GLY A 175 -2.50 -5.34 6.80
N SER A 176 -2.21 -4.99 8.05
CA SER A 176 -1.06 -4.16 8.40
C SER A 176 0.05 -5.01 9.01
N THR A 177 1.28 -4.51 8.96
CA THR A 177 2.39 -5.01 9.81
C THR A 177 2.36 -4.38 11.20
N GLU A 178 1.64 -3.27 11.36
CA GLU A 178 1.38 -2.65 12.65
C GLU A 178 0.43 -3.53 13.48
N SER A 179 0.64 -3.58 14.80
CA SER A 179 -0.22 -4.28 15.74
C SER A 179 -1.35 -3.40 16.27
N THR A 180 -1.04 -2.54 17.22
CA THR A 180 -2.03 -1.78 17.99
C THR A 180 -1.50 -0.41 18.35
N ASN A 181 -2.36 0.60 18.26
CA ASN A 181 -2.13 1.90 18.88
C ASN A 181 -3.41 2.38 19.60
N THR A 182 -3.23 3.24 20.60
CA THR A 182 -4.32 3.72 21.47
C THR A 182 -5.34 4.55 20.71
N PHE A 183 -4.91 5.33 19.71
CA PHE A 183 -5.82 6.11 18.87
C PHE A 183 -6.78 5.21 18.10
N ALA A 184 -6.28 4.13 17.50
CA ALA A 184 -7.08 3.16 16.75
C ALA A 184 -8.05 2.41 17.67
N SER A 185 -7.64 2.04 18.89
CA SER A 185 -8.54 1.48 19.91
C SER A 185 -9.66 2.46 20.29
N GLU A 186 -9.29 3.67 20.69
CA GLU A 186 -10.19 4.61 21.35
C GLU A 186 -11.11 5.32 20.35
N THR A 187 -10.54 5.82 19.25
CA THR A 187 -11.25 6.69 18.32
C THR A 187 -11.93 5.92 17.21
N LEU A 188 -11.30 4.86 16.72
CA LEU A 188 -11.78 4.11 15.56
C LEU A 188 -12.47 2.79 15.94
N ALA A 189 -12.26 2.30 17.18
CA ALA A 189 -12.61 0.95 17.59
C ALA A 189 -12.14 -0.11 16.57
N ALA A 190 -10.98 0.14 15.95
CA ALA A 190 -10.46 -0.62 14.84
C ALA A 190 -9.05 -1.10 15.19
N GLN A 191 -8.91 -2.40 15.44
CA GLN A 191 -7.63 -3.08 15.60
C GLN A 191 -7.70 -4.44 14.94
N SER A 192 -6.57 -4.88 14.41
CA SER A 192 -6.41 -6.16 13.75
C SER A 192 -5.03 -6.70 14.06
N GLU A 193 -4.91 -8.03 14.04
CA GLU A 193 -3.62 -8.67 14.18
C GLU A 193 -2.76 -8.41 12.94
N PRO A 194 -1.43 -8.22 13.11
CA PRO A 194 -0.51 -8.08 12.00
C PRO A 194 -0.69 -9.21 10.98
N SER A 195 -0.97 -8.85 9.73
CA SER A 195 -1.30 -9.82 8.69
C SER A 195 -1.04 -9.31 7.27
N GLN A 196 -0.80 -10.22 6.34
CA GLN A 196 -0.62 -9.90 4.92
C GLN A 196 -1.24 -10.96 4.01
N TRP A 197 -1.63 -10.55 2.80
CA TRP A 197 -2.00 -11.48 1.74
C TRP A 197 -0.76 -12.04 1.03
N LEU A 198 -0.73 -13.36 0.85
CA LEU A 198 0.09 -14.03 -0.15
C LEU A 198 -0.83 -14.60 -1.23
N LEU A 199 -0.67 -14.16 -2.47
CA LEU A 199 -1.47 -14.62 -3.61
C LEU A 199 -0.58 -15.30 -4.66
N PHE A 200 -1.11 -16.36 -5.25
CA PHE A 200 -0.53 -17.03 -6.40
C PHE A 200 -1.38 -16.73 -7.63
N VAL A 201 -0.73 -16.32 -8.72
CA VAL A 201 -1.40 -15.87 -9.95
C VAL A 201 -0.95 -16.76 -11.10
N ASP A 202 -1.91 -17.22 -11.90
CA ASP A 202 -1.70 -17.81 -13.22
C ASP A 202 -1.67 -16.66 -14.23
N PRO A 203 -0.50 -16.31 -14.79
CA PRO A 203 -0.35 -15.17 -15.68
C PRO A 203 -0.99 -15.43 -17.05
N ASP A 204 -1.12 -16.68 -17.50
CA ASP A 204 -1.68 -16.99 -18.82
C ASP A 204 -3.21 -16.94 -18.78
N ALA A 205 -3.82 -17.53 -17.75
CA ALA A 205 -5.26 -17.46 -17.53
C ALA A 205 -5.70 -16.13 -16.90
N GLY A 206 -4.76 -15.30 -16.47
CA GLY A 206 -4.98 -14.00 -15.87
C GLY A 206 -5.82 -14.07 -14.60
N ARG A 207 -5.57 -15.02 -13.69
CA ARG A 207 -6.39 -15.21 -12.47
C ARG A 207 -5.55 -15.54 -11.23
N VAL A 208 -6.04 -15.13 -10.07
CA VAL A 208 -5.55 -15.66 -8.79
C VAL A 208 -5.99 -17.12 -8.65
N THR A 209 -5.04 -18.02 -8.39
CA THR A 209 -5.27 -19.46 -8.23
C THR A 209 -5.32 -19.89 -6.77
N ALA A 210 -4.57 -19.21 -5.90
CA ALA A 210 -4.61 -19.41 -4.45
C ALA A 210 -4.36 -18.09 -3.72
N SER A 211 -4.92 -17.95 -2.53
CA SER A 211 -4.75 -16.81 -1.65
C SER A 211 -4.66 -17.28 -0.20
N TYR A 212 -3.63 -16.84 0.51
CA TYR A 212 -3.37 -17.15 1.91
C TYR A 212 -3.33 -15.87 2.71
N GLY A 213 -4.12 -15.82 3.79
CA GLY A 213 -3.96 -14.80 4.81
C GLY A 213 -2.87 -15.23 5.77
N VAL A 214 -1.75 -14.51 5.78
CA VAL A 214 -0.60 -14.80 6.63
C VAL A 214 -0.75 -14.01 7.92
N ASP A 215 -0.80 -14.71 9.05
CA ASP A 215 -0.65 -14.14 10.39
C ASP A 215 0.85 -13.92 10.64
N LEU A 216 1.24 -12.73 11.12
CA LEU A 216 2.65 -12.34 11.30
C LEU A 216 3.14 -12.47 12.75
N ARG A 217 2.37 -13.12 13.63
CA ARG A 217 2.77 -13.40 15.02
C ARG A 217 3.57 -14.68 15.19
#